data_AF-A0A7W6NAL8-F1
#
_entry.id   AF-A0A7W6NAL8-F1
#
_cell.length_a   1.000
_cell.length_b   1.000
_cell.length_c   1.000
_cell.angle_alpha   90.00
_cell.angle_beta   90.00
_cell.angle_gamma   90.00
#
_symmetry.space_group_name_H-M   'P 1'
#
loop_
_entity.id
_entity.type
_entity.pdbx_description
1 polymer ?
#
loop_
_entity_poly.entity_id
_entity_poly.type
_entity_poly.pdbx_seq_one_letter_code
_entity_poly.pdbx_strand_id
1 'polypeptide(L)'
;MTSRVQALNAVVTGDLIYGLRNDGRTDLLLVYDANASNFWARNIPNESTYKFGRDGEGRRIEDERQCTIVSTAALPPEQYQVAIALDRRMGSTPEYPDSRLTEDEIQLILTHARFFEERLLPGTEALVKRGQKLRAVGSMLTLEWDPFNATENPSSVFEYDDHVSDLLALLDTHASKNEVARFLRMIAGLRNRPPHVLERADAAAASLVQLRESWS
;
A
#
# COMPACT_ATOMS: atom_id res chain seq x y z
N MET A 1 -15.09 -23.44 -0.69
CA MET A 1 -14.48 -22.16 -0.27
C MET A 1 -14.01 -22.33 1.16
N THR A 2 -12.74 -22.09 1.43
CA THR A 2 -12.19 -22.12 2.79
C THR A 2 -12.66 -20.86 3.53
N SER A 3 -13.13 -21.01 4.76
CA SER A 3 -13.52 -19.83 5.56
C SER A 3 -12.30 -18.99 5.94
N ARG A 4 -12.47 -17.67 6.13
CA ARG A 4 -11.39 -16.77 6.55
C ARG A 4 -10.66 -17.30 7.80
N VAL A 5 -11.41 -17.78 8.79
CA VAL A 5 -10.85 -18.36 10.03
C VAL A 5 -10.00 -19.60 9.75
N GLN A 6 -10.45 -20.51 8.88
CA GLN A 6 -9.66 -21.70 8.53
C GLN A 6 -8.37 -21.33 7.81
N ALA A 7 -8.41 -20.38 6.88
CA ALA A 7 -7.22 -19.93 6.16
C ALA A 7 -6.20 -19.29 7.10
N LEU A 8 -6.64 -18.43 8.02
CA LEU A 8 -5.78 -17.77 9.00
C LEU A 8 -5.21 -18.73 10.05
N ASN A 9 -5.98 -19.75 10.46
CA ASN A 9 -5.49 -20.81 11.35
C ASN A 9 -4.46 -21.73 10.67
N ALA A 10 -4.49 -21.83 9.34
CA ALA A 10 -3.54 -22.63 8.58
C ALA A 10 -2.19 -21.94 8.34
N VAL A 11 -2.07 -20.64 8.64
CA VAL A 11 -0.81 -19.90 8.46
C VAL A 11 0.30 -20.48 9.35
N VAL A 12 1.44 -20.79 8.74
CA VAL A 12 2.63 -21.36 9.39
C VAL A 12 3.89 -20.58 9.05
N THR A 13 4.97 -20.85 9.78
CA THR A 13 6.30 -20.32 9.46
C THR A 13 6.71 -20.70 8.03
N GLY A 14 7.20 -19.71 7.28
CA GLY A 14 7.56 -19.83 5.88
C GLY A 14 6.49 -19.31 4.92
N ASP A 15 5.25 -19.10 5.38
CA ASP A 15 4.19 -18.59 4.50
C ASP A 15 4.45 -17.14 4.09
N LEU A 16 4.11 -16.84 2.83
CA LEU A 16 3.97 -15.49 2.32
C LEU A 16 2.50 -15.08 2.38
N ILE A 17 2.23 -13.97 3.05
CA ILE A 17 0.89 -13.42 3.23
C ILE A 17 0.83 -11.98 2.76
N TYR A 18 -0.37 -11.52 2.47
CA TYR A 18 -0.60 -10.17 1.97
C TYR A 18 -1.44 -9.35 2.94
N GLY A 19 -0.82 -8.29 3.46
CA GLY A 19 -1.41 -7.36 4.41
C GLY A 19 -1.82 -6.06 3.74
N LEU A 20 -2.90 -5.46 4.23
CA LEU A 20 -3.36 -4.13 3.85
C LEU A 20 -3.41 -3.24 5.09
N ARG A 21 -2.74 -2.10 5.02
CA ARG A 21 -2.73 -1.07 6.06
C ARG A 21 -3.95 -0.16 5.91
N ASN A 22 -4.32 0.53 6.99
CA ASN A 22 -5.45 1.46 6.99
C ASN A 22 -5.30 2.63 5.99
N ASP A 23 -4.06 2.98 5.66
CA ASP A 23 -3.71 4.00 4.65
C ASP A 23 -3.72 3.46 3.20
N GLY A 24 -4.11 2.19 3.01
CA GLY A 24 -4.24 1.53 1.70
C GLY A 24 -2.93 0.97 1.14
N ARG A 25 -1.81 1.16 1.85
CA ARG A 25 -0.55 0.52 1.50
C ARG A 25 -0.60 -0.97 1.75
N THR A 26 0.18 -1.68 0.96
CA THR A 26 0.16 -3.12 0.90
C THR A 26 1.50 -3.67 1.29
N ASP A 27 1.49 -4.72 2.10
CA ASP A 27 2.69 -5.34 2.61
C ASP A 27 2.76 -6.80 2.14
N LEU A 28 3.87 -7.13 1.49
CA LEU A 28 4.25 -8.53 1.24
C LEU A 28 5.03 -9.01 2.47
N LEU A 29 4.44 -9.97 3.19
CA LEU A 29 4.88 -10.36 4.52
C LEU A 29 5.34 -11.81 4.54
N LEU A 30 6.53 -12.07 5.09
CA LEU A 30 7.05 -13.41 5.36
C LEU A 30 6.81 -13.77 6.83
N VAL A 31 6.09 -14.86 7.08
CA VAL A 31 5.85 -15.39 8.42
C VAL A 31 7.09 -16.12 8.91
N TYR A 32 7.67 -15.69 10.03
CA TYR A 32 8.90 -16.27 10.57
C TYR A 32 8.69 -17.00 11.90
N ASP A 33 7.61 -16.73 12.62
CA ASP A 33 7.22 -17.48 13.82
C ASP A 33 5.69 -17.59 13.90
N ALA A 34 5.16 -18.76 14.23
CA ALA A 34 3.72 -19.00 14.28
C ALA A 34 3.35 -20.03 15.36
N ASN A 35 2.31 -19.71 16.13
CA ASN A 35 1.75 -20.59 17.15
C ASN A 35 0.21 -20.59 17.09
N ALA A 36 -0.44 -21.30 18.02
CA ALA A 36 -1.89 -21.45 18.03
C ALA A 36 -2.68 -20.14 18.23
N SER A 37 -2.05 -19.09 18.76
CA SER A 37 -2.72 -17.83 19.13
C SER A 37 -2.35 -16.63 18.26
N ASN A 38 -1.12 -16.61 17.74
CA ASN A 38 -0.58 -15.50 16.95
C ASN A 38 0.53 -15.99 16.03
N PHE A 39 0.96 -15.08 15.15
CA PHE A 39 2.16 -15.26 14.35
C PHE A 39 2.83 -13.91 14.10
N TRP A 40 4.11 -13.98 13.83
CA TRP A 40 4.98 -12.87 13.51
C TRP A 40 5.36 -12.93 12.04
N ALA A 41 5.28 -11.78 11.40
CA ALA A 41 5.66 -11.65 10.01
C ALA A 41 6.49 -10.38 9.80
N ARG A 42 7.36 -10.42 8.81
CA ARG A 42 8.21 -9.29 8.42
C ARG A 42 7.87 -8.85 7.01
N ASN A 43 7.80 -7.55 6.80
CA ASN A 43 7.65 -6.96 5.47
C ASN A 43 8.96 -7.11 4.70
N ILE A 44 8.92 -7.78 3.55
CA ILE A 44 10.11 -8.16 2.80
C ILE A 44 10.93 -6.93 2.33
N PRO A 45 10.34 -5.93 1.65
CA PRO A 45 11.07 -4.73 1.23
C PRO A 45 11.73 -3.87 2.31
N ASN A 46 11.13 -3.77 3.51
CA ASN A 46 11.51 -2.74 4.48
C ASN A 46 11.77 -3.27 5.90
N GLU A 47 11.70 -4.59 6.07
CA GLU A 47 11.95 -5.32 7.31
C GLU A 47 11.11 -4.94 8.53
N SER A 48 10.06 -4.13 8.33
CA SER A 48 9.12 -3.81 9.40
C SER A 48 8.48 -5.09 9.95
N THR A 49 8.45 -5.20 11.27
CA THR A 49 7.92 -6.39 11.95
C THR A 49 6.46 -6.19 12.35
N TYR A 50 5.66 -7.22 12.16
CA TYR A 50 4.26 -7.24 12.53
C TYR A 50 3.94 -8.44 13.41
N LYS A 51 3.03 -8.22 14.36
CA LYS A 51 2.39 -9.30 15.12
C LYS A 51 0.92 -9.35 14.78
N PHE A 52 0.45 -10.54 14.39
CA PHE A 52 -0.94 -10.80 13.99
C PHE A 52 -1.62 -11.78 14.94
N GLY A 53 -2.90 -11.55 15.20
CA GLY A 53 -3.80 -12.56 15.73
C GLY A 53 -4.25 -13.55 14.66
N ARG A 54 -4.85 -14.66 15.08
CA ARG A 54 -5.49 -15.64 14.18
C ARG A 54 -6.82 -15.15 13.58
N ASP A 55 -7.28 -13.96 13.97
CA ASP A 55 -8.35 -13.20 13.33
C ASP A 55 -7.87 -12.43 12.07
N GLY A 56 -6.56 -12.38 11.87
CA GLY A 56 -5.91 -11.74 10.73
C GLY A 56 -5.66 -10.25 10.92
N GLU A 57 -5.95 -9.72 12.12
CA GLU A 57 -5.63 -8.35 12.48
C GLU A 57 -4.25 -8.30 13.14
N GLY A 58 -3.45 -7.29 12.78
CA GLY A 58 -2.11 -7.14 13.31
C GLY A 58 -1.67 -5.70 13.43
N ARG A 59 -0.53 -5.54 14.09
CA ARG A 59 0.10 -4.24 14.31
C ARG A 59 1.58 -4.32 14.02
N ARG A 60 2.06 -3.25 13.40
CA ARG A 60 3.49 -3.01 13.24
C ARG A 60 4.12 -2.73 14.60
N ILE A 61 5.24 -3.37 14.90
CA ILE A 61 5.90 -3.25 16.21
C ILE A 61 6.54 -1.87 16.39
N GLU A 62 7.05 -1.28 15.32
CA GLU A 62 7.81 -0.04 15.36
C GLU A 62 6.93 1.19 15.65
N ASP A 63 5.66 1.18 15.24
CA ASP A 63 4.77 2.35 15.35
C ASP A 63 3.29 2.04 15.57
N GLU A 64 2.95 0.80 15.93
CA GLU A 64 1.59 0.34 16.23
C GLU A 64 0.58 0.49 15.08
N ARG A 65 1.05 0.78 13.84
CA ARG A 65 0.13 0.91 12.69
C ARG A 65 -0.54 -0.42 12.39
N GLN A 66 -1.85 -0.36 12.24
CA GLN A 66 -2.68 -1.52 11.94
C GLN A 66 -2.45 -2.04 10.52
N CYS A 67 -2.53 -3.35 10.40
CA CYS A 67 -2.49 -4.09 9.15
C CYS A 67 -3.45 -5.28 9.26
N THR A 68 -4.24 -5.50 8.23
CA THR A 68 -5.19 -6.62 8.15
C THR A 68 -4.74 -7.55 7.02
N ILE A 69 -4.73 -8.86 7.28
CA ILE A 69 -4.42 -9.85 6.26
C ILE A 69 -5.63 -10.00 5.34
N VAL A 70 -5.39 -9.77 4.05
CA VAL A 70 -6.43 -9.85 3.02
C VAL A 70 -6.23 -11.05 2.10
N SER A 71 -5.06 -11.69 2.10
CA SER A 71 -4.83 -12.95 1.40
C SER A 71 -3.73 -13.79 2.04
N THR A 72 -3.92 -15.12 1.98
CA THR A 72 -2.93 -16.15 2.34
C THR A 72 -2.65 -17.09 1.16
N ALA A 73 -2.91 -16.64 -0.07
CA ALA A 73 -2.72 -17.46 -1.25
C ALA A 73 -1.23 -17.76 -1.47
N ALA A 74 -0.88 -19.03 -1.70
CA ALA A 74 0.49 -19.40 -1.98
C ALA A 74 0.95 -18.81 -3.33
N LEU A 75 2.04 -18.04 -3.32
CA LEU A 75 2.67 -17.57 -4.55
C LEU A 75 3.16 -18.74 -5.41
N PRO A 76 3.22 -18.57 -6.75
CA PRO A 76 3.90 -19.53 -7.62
C PRO A 76 5.33 -19.80 -7.12
N PRO A 77 5.86 -21.03 -7.21
CA PRO A 77 7.15 -21.39 -6.64
C PRO A 77 8.30 -20.47 -7.07
N GLU A 78 8.32 -20.04 -8.33
CA GLU A 78 9.32 -19.11 -8.85
C GLU A 78 9.26 -17.75 -8.14
N GLN A 79 8.07 -17.17 -8.01
CA GLN A 79 7.86 -15.89 -7.31
C GLN A 79 8.14 -16.01 -5.80
N TYR A 80 7.79 -17.15 -5.20
CA TYR A 80 8.12 -17.44 -3.81
C TYR A 80 9.64 -17.42 -3.60
N GLN A 81 10.43 -18.08 -4.46
CA GLN A 81 11.89 -18.07 -4.33
C GLN A 81 12.48 -16.67 -4.48
N VAL A 82 11.95 -15.86 -5.40
CA VAL A 82 12.34 -14.44 -5.55
C VAL A 82 12.05 -13.66 -4.27
N ALA A 83 10.88 -13.84 -3.66
CA ALA A 83 10.51 -13.17 -2.42
C ALA A 83 11.45 -13.55 -1.25
N ILE A 84 11.78 -14.83 -1.12
CA ILE A 84 12.72 -15.31 -0.09
C ILE A 84 14.15 -14.80 -0.35
N ALA A 85 14.59 -14.76 -1.60
CA ALA A 85 15.90 -14.22 -1.95
C ALA A 85 15.98 -12.72 -1.62
N LEU A 86 14.94 -11.96 -1.95
CA LEU A 86 14.83 -10.54 -1.62
C LEU A 86 14.86 -10.30 -0.10
N ASP A 87 14.07 -11.06 0.66
CA ASP A 87 14.02 -10.96 2.13
C ASP A 87 15.40 -11.19 2.78
N ARG A 88 16.12 -12.25 2.35
CA ARG A 88 17.49 -12.52 2.81
C ARG A 88 18.45 -11.40 2.45
N ARG A 89 18.28 -10.83 1.24
CA ARG A 89 19.14 -9.77 0.74
C ARG A 89 18.93 -8.48 1.51
N MET A 90 17.68 -8.06 1.72
CA MET A 90 17.40 -6.88 2.54
C MET A 90 17.96 -7.05 3.95
N GLY A 91 17.74 -8.22 4.59
CA GLY A 91 18.25 -8.52 5.93
C GLY A 91 19.77 -8.55 6.06
N SER A 92 20.52 -8.57 4.95
CA SER A 92 21.98 -8.44 4.94
C SER A 92 22.46 -6.98 4.96
N THR A 93 21.52 -6.02 4.92
CA THR A 93 21.78 -4.57 4.88
C THR A 93 22.82 -4.19 3.80
N PRO A 94 22.59 -4.54 2.53
CA PRO A 94 23.59 -4.35 1.48
C PRO A 94 23.82 -2.86 1.22
N GLU A 95 25.08 -2.47 1.10
CA GLU A 95 25.45 -1.12 0.69
C GLU A 95 25.23 -0.94 -0.82
N TYR A 96 25.13 0.32 -1.26
CA TYR A 96 25.05 0.62 -2.69
C TYR A 96 26.33 0.18 -3.41
N PRO A 97 26.25 -0.47 -4.59
CA PRO A 97 25.06 -0.63 -5.45
C PRO A 97 24.25 -1.91 -5.23
N ASP A 98 24.65 -2.78 -4.31
CA ASP A 98 24.06 -4.11 -4.11
C ASP A 98 22.64 -4.05 -3.52
N SER A 99 22.19 -2.87 -3.07
CA SER A 99 20.81 -2.58 -2.69
C SER A 99 19.84 -2.42 -3.87
N ARG A 100 20.33 -2.33 -5.11
CA ARG A 100 19.45 -2.23 -6.29
C ARG A 100 18.64 -3.51 -6.49
N LEU A 101 17.36 -3.38 -6.80
CA LEU A 101 16.50 -4.52 -7.11
C LEU A 101 16.89 -5.15 -8.46
N THR A 102 16.83 -6.48 -8.53
CA THR A 102 16.93 -7.24 -9.78
C THR A 102 15.63 -7.12 -10.57
N GLU A 103 15.65 -7.52 -11.86
CA GLU A 103 14.45 -7.47 -12.70
C GLU A 103 13.31 -8.34 -12.13
N ASP A 104 13.63 -9.55 -11.65
CA ASP A 104 12.65 -10.45 -11.04
C ASP A 104 12.05 -9.88 -9.76
N GLU A 105 12.85 -9.22 -8.93
CA GLU A 105 12.38 -8.56 -7.71
C GLU A 105 11.50 -7.35 -8.03
N ILE A 106 11.87 -6.56 -9.04
CA ILE A 106 11.03 -5.45 -9.53
C ILE A 106 9.69 -6.02 -10.00
N GLN A 107 9.70 -7.09 -10.80
CA GLN A 107 8.47 -7.73 -11.25
C GLN A 107 7.63 -8.26 -10.07
N LEU A 108 8.24 -8.89 -9.07
CA LEU A 108 7.55 -9.32 -7.86
C LEU A 108 6.88 -8.13 -7.17
N ILE A 109 7.60 -7.04 -6.91
CA ILE A 109 7.07 -5.85 -6.24
C ILE A 109 5.95 -5.19 -7.03
N LEU A 110 6.04 -5.17 -8.36
CA LEU A 110 5.01 -4.56 -9.21
C LEU A 110 3.77 -5.43 -9.40
N THR A 111 3.89 -6.76 -9.30
CA THR A 111 2.80 -7.68 -9.68
C THR A 111 2.13 -8.41 -8.52
N HIS A 112 2.80 -8.56 -7.37
CA HIS A 112 2.26 -9.34 -6.25
C HIS A 112 0.89 -8.85 -5.78
N ALA A 113 0.67 -7.53 -5.74
CA ALA A 113 -0.60 -6.95 -5.32
C ALA A 113 -1.78 -7.53 -6.11
N ARG A 114 -1.67 -7.58 -7.44
CA ARG A 114 -2.71 -8.14 -8.30
C ARG A 114 -2.96 -9.63 -8.01
N PHE A 115 -1.89 -10.41 -7.83
CA PHE A 115 -2.00 -11.85 -7.54
C PHE A 115 -2.84 -12.12 -6.28
N PHE A 116 -2.58 -11.38 -5.20
CA PHE A 116 -3.28 -11.54 -3.93
C PHE A 116 -4.68 -10.93 -3.95
N GLU A 117 -4.87 -9.79 -4.62
CA GLU A 117 -6.18 -9.14 -4.73
C GLU A 117 -7.19 -9.95 -5.57
N GLU A 118 -6.73 -10.83 -6.45
CA GLU A 118 -7.58 -11.81 -7.14
C GLU A 118 -7.97 -13.01 -6.24
N ARG A 119 -7.35 -13.14 -5.06
CA ARG A 119 -7.43 -14.32 -4.18
C ARG A 119 -7.66 -13.91 -2.72
N LEU A 120 -8.67 -13.08 -2.50
CA LEU A 120 -8.97 -12.51 -1.18
C LEU A 120 -9.54 -13.52 -0.19
N LEU A 121 -9.26 -13.27 1.09
CA LEU A 121 -9.98 -13.88 2.19
C LEU A 121 -11.43 -13.33 2.22
N PRO A 122 -12.44 -14.19 2.43
CA PRO A 122 -13.82 -13.74 2.53
C PRO A 122 -14.02 -12.64 3.59
N GLY A 123 -14.73 -11.58 3.24
CA GLY A 123 -15.04 -10.45 4.12
C GLY A 123 -13.98 -9.35 4.15
N THR A 124 -12.96 -9.43 3.28
CA THR A 124 -11.92 -8.38 3.14
C THR A 124 -12.09 -7.52 1.89
N GLU A 125 -13.12 -7.78 1.08
CA GLU A 125 -13.32 -7.16 -0.22
C GLU A 125 -13.55 -5.64 -0.12
N ALA A 126 -14.33 -5.19 0.87
CA ALA A 126 -14.57 -3.77 1.10
C ALA A 126 -13.29 -3.03 1.55
N LEU A 127 -12.47 -3.69 2.37
CA LEU A 127 -11.18 -3.15 2.83
C LEU A 127 -10.22 -2.99 1.66
N VAL A 128 -10.11 -4.01 0.80
CA VAL A 128 -9.26 -3.98 -0.40
C VAL A 128 -9.74 -2.94 -1.40
N LYS A 129 -11.05 -2.84 -1.67
CA LYS A 129 -11.62 -1.77 -2.51
C LYS A 129 -11.26 -0.39 -1.97
N ARG A 130 -11.38 -0.17 -0.65
CA ARG A 130 -10.97 1.09 -0.03
C ARG A 130 -9.47 1.35 -0.21
N GLY A 131 -8.62 0.33 -0.03
CA GLY A 131 -7.18 0.42 -0.25
C GLY A 131 -6.81 0.78 -1.69
N GLN A 132 -7.49 0.17 -2.68
CA GLN A 132 -7.34 0.49 -4.09
C GLN A 132 -7.67 1.96 -4.37
N LYS A 133 -8.78 2.47 -3.82
CA LYS A 133 -9.13 3.89 -3.93
C LYS A 133 -8.07 4.81 -3.32
N LEU A 134 -7.57 4.49 -2.11
CA LEU A 134 -6.50 5.26 -1.43
C LEU A 134 -5.23 5.32 -2.30
N ARG A 135 -4.79 4.17 -2.84
CA ARG A 135 -3.60 4.13 -3.72
C ARG A 135 -3.81 4.92 -5.00
N ALA A 136 -4.97 4.81 -5.65
CA ALA A 136 -5.27 5.56 -6.86
C ALA A 136 -5.25 7.08 -6.61
N VAL A 137 -5.80 7.54 -5.47
CA VAL A 137 -5.73 8.95 -5.05
C VAL A 137 -4.27 9.35 -4.79
N GLY A 138 -3.50 8.57 -4.04
CA GLY A 138 -2.08 8.85 -3.79
C GLY A 138 -1.25 8.94 -5.07
N SER A 139 -1.48 8.04 -6.03
CA SER A 139 -0.84 8.08 -7.36
C SER A 139 -1.20 9.35 -8.13
N MET A 140 -2.47 9.78 -8.14
CA MET A 140 -2.89 11.04 -8.76
C MET A 140 -2.14 12.25 -8.17
N LEU A 141 -2.00 12.29 -6.84
CA LEU A 141 -1.29 13.39 -6.17
C LEU A 141 0.20 13.43 -6.55
N THR A 142 0.85 12.27 -6.62
CA THR A 142 2.31 12.15 -6.77
C THR A 142 2.80 11.99 -8.21
N LEU A 143 1.91 11.77 -9.17
CA LEU A 143 2.25 11.64 -10.60
C LEU A 143 1.67 12.76 -11.46
N GLU A 144 0.46 13.25 -11.14
CA GLU A 144 -0.20 14.27 -11.96
C GLU A 144 -0.12 15.66 -11.32
N TRP A 145 -0.50 15.75 -10.05
CA TRP A 145 -0.62 17.06 -9.39
C TRP A 145 0.71 17.65 -8.97
N ASP A 146 1.50 16.90 -8.19
CA ASP A 146 2.81 17.30 -7.71
C ASP A 146 3.83 16.16 -7.89
N PRO A 147 4.43 16.03 -9.07
CA PRO A 147 5.25 14.89 -9.43
C PRO A 147 6.53 14.80 -8.60
N PHE A 148 6.78 13.62 -8.04
CA PHE A 148 8.03 13.35 -7.30
C PHE A 148 9.28 13.34 -8.20
N ASN A 149 9.10 13.25 -9.52
CA ASN A 149 10.15 13.29 -10.52
C ASN A 149 10.30 14.68 -11.18
N ALA A 150 9.67 15.71 -10.62
CA ALA A 150 9.81 17.08 -11.12
C ALA A 150 11.26 17.56 -11.02
N THR A 151 11.71 18.28 -12.04
CA THR A 151 13.09 18.81 -12.12
C THR A 151 13.39 19.83 -11.02
N GLU A 152 12.39 20.61 -10.61
CA GLU A 152 12.51 21.65 -9.58
C GLU A 152 11.60 21.33 -8.40
N ASN A 153 12.19 21.30 -7.20
CA ASN A 153 11.50 21.00 -5.94
C ASN A 153 10.61 19.74 -6.00
N PRO A 154 11.17 18.56 -6.31
CA PRO A 154 10.41 17.32 -6.36
C PRO A 154 9.73 17.04 -5.01
N SER A 155 8.50 16.55 -5.05
CA SER A 155 7.85 16.03 -3.85
C SER A 155 8.54 14.74 -3.39
N SER A 156 8.40 14.40 -2.11
CA SER A 156 8.58 13.01 -1.69
C SER A 156 7.47 12.12 -2.26
N VAL A 157 7.75 10.84 -2.49
CA VAL A 157 6.73 9.82 -2.80
C VAL A 157 5.68 9.73 -1.68
N PHE A 158 6.07 10.13 -0.47
CA PHE A 158 5.26 10.08 0.75
C PHE A 158 4.74 11.45 1.20
N GLU A 159 4.93 12.49 0.38
CA GLU A 159 4.66 13.89 0.77
C GLU A 159 3.21 14.11 1.24
N TYR A 160 2.27 13.37 0.63
CA TYR A 160 0.84 13.63 0.76
C TYR A 160 0.07 12.54 1.50
N ASP A 161 0.74 11.53 2.07
CA ASP A 161 0.08 10.37 2.69
C ASP A 161 -0.97 10.76 3.73
N ASP A 162 -0.64 11.75 4.56
CA ASP A 162 -1.51 12.22 5.65
C ASP A 162 -2.84 12.81 5.14
N HIS A 163 -2.90 13.21 3.87
CA HIS A 163 -4.07 13.83 3.26
C HIS A 163 -4.85 12.91 2.31
N VAL A 164 -4.30 11.74 1.95
CA VAL A 164 -4.94 10.80 1.02
C VAL A 164 -6.29 10.32 1.57
N SER A 165 -6.36 10.01 2.87
CA SER A 165 -7.61 9.54 3.47
C SER A 165 -8.69 10.62 3.51
N ASP A 166 -8.33 11.86 3.84
CA ASP A 166 -9.25 13.00 3.89
C ASP A 166 -9.77 13.36 2.49
N LEU A 167 -8.87 13.34 1.50
CA LEU A 167 -9.25 13.55 0.11
C LEU A 167 -10.19 12.46 -0.40
N LEU A 168 -9.93 11.21 -0.05
CA LEU A 168 -10.85 10.12 -0.41
C LEU A 168 -12.21 10.29 0.26
N ALA A 169 -12.26 10.65 1.54
CA ALA A 169 -13.52 10.94 2.23
C ALA A 169 -14.29 12.08 1.55
N LEU A 170 -13.60 13.14 1.12
CA LEU A 170 -14.19 14.23 0.35
C LEU A 170 -14.72 13.75 -1.02
N LEU A 171 -14.02 12.84 -1.70
CA LEU A 171 -14.50 12.28 -2.96
C LEU A 171 -15.76 11.43 -2.76
N ASP A 172 -15.81 10.60 -1.71
CA ASP A 172 -16.96 9.74 -1.40
C ASP A 172 -18.23 10.56 -1.06
N THR A 173 -18.12 11.81 -0.58
CA THR A 173 -19.27 12.73 -0.39
C THR A 173 -19.79 13.36 -1.68
N HIS A 174 -19.30 12.93 -2.85
CA HIS A 174 -19.66 13.50 -4.15
C HIS A 174 -19.28 14.98 -4.30
N ALA A 175 -18.18 15.41 -3.65
CA ALA A 175 -17.69 16.77 -3.76
C ALA A 175 -17.51 17.22 -5.21
N SER A 176 -17.80 18.49 -5.45
CA SER A 176 -17.60 19.14 -6.74
C SER A 176 -16.11 19.32 -7.04
N LYS A 177 -15.78 19.47 -8.33
CA LYS A 177 -14.41 19.80 -8.78
C LYS A 177 -13.83 21.00 -8.02
N ASN A 178 -14.64 22.03 -7.75
CA ASN A 178 -14.20 23.24 -7.06
C ASN A 178 -13.84 22.99 -5.59
N GLU A 179 -14.57 22.11 -4.91
CA GLU A 179 -14.26 21.72 -3.53
C GLU A 179 -12.97 20.91 -3.46
N VAL A 180 -12.78 19.96 -4.37
CA VAL A 180 -11.55 19.18 -4.48
C VAL A 180 -10.36 20.09 -4.80
N ALA A 181 -10.48 21.01 -5.76
CA ALA A 181 -9.41 21.94 -6.10
C ALA A 181 -9.06 22.88 -4.95
N ARG A 182 -10.04 23.33 -4.16
CA ARG A 182 -9.81 24.13 -2.95
C ARG A 182 -9.03 23.33 -1.91
N PHE A 183 -9.38 22.05 -1.72
CA PHE A 183 -8.68 21.16 -0.81
C PHE A 183 -7.21 20.95 -1.23
N LEU A 184 -6.95 20.71 -2.52
CA LEU A 184 -5.59 20.60 -3.06
C LEU A 184 -4.78 21.89 -2.85
N ARG A 185 -5.34 23.06 -3.15
CA ARG A 185 -4.66 24.35 -2.91
C ARG A 185 -4.34 24.59 -1.44
N MET A 186 -5.24 24.20 -0.54
CA MET A 186 -5.00 24.27 0.90
C MET A 186 -3.79 23.40 1.29
N ILE A 187 -3.73 22.15 0.83
CA ILE A 187 -2.59 21.25 1.08
C ILE A 187 -1.30 21.85 0.53
N ALA A 188 -1.30 22.32 -0.71
CA ALA A 188 -0.13 22.96 -1.32
C ALA A 188 0.35 24.17 -0.52
N GLY A 189 -0.59 24.99 -0.01
CA GLY A 189 -0.27 26.10 0.87
C GLY A 189 0.37 25.65 2.20
N LEU A 190 -0.19 24.65 2.86
CA LEU A 190 0.36 24.09 4.11
C LEU A 190 1.78 23.52 3.92
N ARG A 191 2.06 22.96 2.74
CA ARG A 191 3.35 22.38 2.38
C ARG A 191 4.29 23.37 1.68
N ASN A 192 3.94 24.65 1.60
CA ASN A 192 4.70 25.70 0.92
C ASN A 192 5.14 25.31 -0.51
N ARG A 193 4.24 24.66 -1.26
CA ARG A 193 4.52 24.23 -2.62
C ARG A 193 4.60 25.42 -3.58
N PRO A 194 5.41 25.31 -4.65
CA PRO A 194 5.60 26.40 -5.61
C PRO A 194 4.30 26.74 -6.39
N PRO A 195 4.16 27.97 -6.91
CA PRO A 195 2.94 28.43 -7.59
C PRO A 195 2.41 27.50 -8.69
N HIS A 196 3.31 26.89 -9.47
CA HIS A 196 2.92 25.96 -10.54
C HIS A 196 2.21 24.70 -10.03
N VAL A 197 2.42 24.27 -8.78
CA VAL A 197 1.64 23.18 -8.14
C VAL A 197 0.22 23.65 -7.84
N LEU A 198 0.05 24.89 -7.39
CA LEU A 198 -1.27 25.48 -7.13
C LEU A 198 -2.07 25.66 -8.43
N GLU A 199 -1.40 26.04 -9.52
CA GLU A 199 -2.00 26.18 -10.85
C GLU A 199 -2.52 24.84 -11.40
N ARG A 200 -1.83 23.73 -11.09
CA ARG A 200 -2.26 22.37 -11.48
C ARG A 200 -3.45 21.82 -10.68
N ALA A 201 -3.83 22.46 -9.58
CA ALA A 201 -4.88 21.95 -8.69
C ALA A 201 -6.24 21.78 -9.39
N ASP A 202 -6.62 22.65 -10.32
CA ASP A 202 -7.89 22.50 -11.04
C ASP A 202 -7.88 21.33 -12.02
N ALA A 203 -6.75 21.05 -12.66
CA ALA A 203 -6.60 19.91 -13.56
C ALA A 203 -6.61 18.60 -12.75
N ALA A 204 -5.83 18.52 -11.68
CA ALA A 204 -5.79 17.37 -10.78
C ALA A 204 -7.17 17.11 -10.12
N ALA A 205 -7.90 18.15 -9.74
CA ALA A 205 -9.25 18.00 -9.22
C ALA A 205 -10.22 17.42 -10.25
N ALA A 206 -10.07 17.75 -11.54
CA ALA A 206 -10.86 17.12 -12.59
C ALA A 206 -10.52 15.63 -12.74
N SER A 207 -9.22 15.27 -12.76
CA SER A 207 -8.77 13.87 -12.78
C SER A 207 -9.31 13.07 -11.59
N LEU A 208 -9.30 13.65 -10.38
CA LEU A 208 -9.79 12.99 -9.17
C LEU A 208 -11.32 12.79 -9.18
N VAL A 209 -12.07 13.76 -9.69
CA VAL A 209 -13.53 13.61 -9.86
C VAL A 209 -13.85 12.55 -10.90
N GLN A 210 -13.11 12.51 -12.02
CA GLN A 210 -13.24 11.48 -13.04
C GLN A 210 -12.84 10.09 -12.50
N LEU A 211 -11.78 10.01 -11.69
CA LEU A 211 -11.38 8.80 -11.00
C LEU A 211 -12.51 8.28 -10.10
N ARG A 212 -13.17 9.16 -9.35
CA ARG A 212 -14.32 8.79 -8.52
C ARG A 212 -15.46 8.19 -9.36
N GLU A 213 -15.73 8.76 -10.54
CA GLU A 213 -16.78 8.24 -11.44
C GLU A 213 -16.49 6.79 -11.89
N SER A 214 -15.22 6.39 -11.97
CA SER A 214 -14.83 5.01 -12.28
C SER A 214 -15.09 4.00 -11.16
N TRP A 215 -15.45 4.46 -9.95
CA TRP A 215 -15.74 3.58 -8.80
C TRP A 215 -17.20 3.14 -8.71
N SER A 216 -18.07 3.69 -9.58
CA SER A 216 -19.51 3.38 -9.66
C SER A 216 -19.74 2.14 -10.51
#